data_AF-A0A660XZU3-F1
#
_entry.id   AF-A0A660XZU3-F1
#
_cell.length_a   1.000
_cell.length_b   1.000
_cell.length_c   1.000
_cell.angle_alpha   90.00
_cell.angle_beta   90.00
_cell.angle_gamma   90.00
#
_symmetry.space_group_name_H-M   'P 1'
#
loop_
_entity.id
_entity.type
_entity.pdbx_description
1 polymer ?
#
loop_
_entity_poly.entity_id
_entity_poly.type
_entity_poly.pdbx_seq_one_letter_code
_entity_poly.pdbx_strand_id
1 'polypeptide(L)'
;MFCLISGSFLQFYGCGINNRRFPDMTGALLSCKFTLYITDSDMFDICLIQPPIEDFYRTAIRNIPLGLLSLGASLKDAHNVRLLDLRRGESRRMEIPEDLRDVKKYYRSEDASPFALYKHFSRFGLRSEDIAAAIPAHCDIFLISALFSTYIYEALEIVEIVRHKNSKAIIIAGGSGAMFHAELFFLAGCNFVIRGEGEAACKRL
;
A
#
# COMPACT_ATOMS: atom_id res chain seq x y z
N MET A 1 28.84 -35.94 -3.18
CA MET A 1 28.61 -36.22 -1.75
C MET A 1 27.75 -35.08 -1.21
N PHE A 2 26.65 -35.38 -0.52
CA PHE A 2 25.57 -34.42 -0.30
C PHE A 2 25.87 -33.37 0.77
N CYS A 3 25.59 -32.10 0.45
CA CYS A 3 24.93 -31.18 1.39
C CYS A 3 24.06 -30.20 0.58
N LEU A 4 22.75 -30.43 0.61
CA LEU A 4 21.75 -29.53 0.04
C LEU A 4 21.33 -28.54 1.14
N ILE A 5 21.60 -27.25 0.94
CA ILE A 5 20.95 -26.18 1.71
C ILE A 5 20.36 -25.19 0.71
N SER A 6 19.03 -25.19 0.62
CA SER A 6 18.24 -24.31 -0.24
C SER A 6 18.21 -22.87 0.31
N GLY A 7 19.20 -22.07 -0.05
CA GLY A 7 19.21 -20.63 0.19
C GLY A 7 18.54 -19.86 -0.94
N SER A 8 17.21 -19.76 -0.94
CA SER A 8 16.47 -18.97 -1.91
C SER A 8 16.77 -17.47 -1.74
N PHE A 9 17.63 -16.92 -2.60
CA PHE A 9 17.97 -15.50 -2.64
C PHE A 9 16.71 -14.64 -2.81
N LEU A 10 16.50 -13.66 -1.93
CA LEU A 10 15.58 -12.56 -2.18
C LEU A 10 16.36 -11.35 -2.70
N GLN A 11 16.10 -10.98 -3.95
CA GLN A 11 16.76 -9.86 -4.62
C GLN A 11 15.96 -8.58 -4.37
N PHE A 12 16.36 -7.82 -3.35
CA PHE A 12 15.88 -6.46 -3.14
C PHE A 12 16.57 -5.51 -4.13
N TYR A 13 15.80 -4.89 -5.02
CA TYR A 13 16.27 -3.83 -5.91
C TYR A 13 16.01 -2.47 -5.25
N GLY A 14 17.03 -1.88 -4.65
CA GLY A 14 16.99 -0.50 -4.14
C GLY A 14 17.64 0.48 -5.14
N CYS A 15 16.97 1.60 -5.44
CA CYS A 15 17.55 2.68 -6.23
C CYS A 15 18.14 3.75 -5.30
N GLY A 16 19.46 3.93 -5.31
CA GLY A 16 20.13 4.93 -4.49
C GLY A 16 20.33 6.25 -5.24
N ILE A 17 19.68 7.32 -4.80
CA ILE A 17 20.01 8.68 -5.22
C ILE A 17 20.98 9.27 -4.19
N ASN A 18 22.24 9.51 -4.57
CA ASN A 18 23.03 10.55 -3.91
C ASN A 18 24.08 11.16 -4.84
N ASN A 19 24.13 12.49 -4.85
CA ASN A 19 24.82 13.28 -5.85
C ASN A 19 26.21 13.71 -5.36
N ARG A 20 27.26 12.94 -5.66
CA ARG A 20 28.67 13.36 -5.54
C ARG A 20 29.50 12.83 -6.70
N ARG A 21 30.42 13.68 -7.18
CA ARG A 21 31.34 13.40 -8.30
C ARG A 21 32.14 12.11 -8.09
N PHE A 22 32.12 11.24 -9.09
CA PHE A 22 33.13 10.19 -9.29
C PHE A 22 34.09 10.62 -10.42
N PRO A 23 35.42 10.43 -10.28
CA PRO A 23 36.27 10.23 -11.44
C PRO A 23 36.03 8.83 -12.03
N ASP A 24 36.33 8.69 -13.31
CA ASP A 24 36.12 7.47 -14.11
C ASP A 24 36.89 6.25 -13.55
N MET A 25 36.30 5.05 -13.73
CA MET A 25 36.93 3.72 -13.76
C MET A 25 35.83 2.63 -13.79
N THR A 26 35.55 2.19 -15.01
CA THR A 26 34.90 0.94 -15.45
C THR A 26 34.69 -0.18 -14.41
N GLY A 27 33.44 -0.66 -14.32
CA GLY A 27 33.16 -2.09 -14.18
C GLY A 27 32.97 -2.68 -12.78
N ALA A 28 32.02 -2.17 -11.97
CA ALA A 28 31.50 -2.91 -10.82
C ALA A 28 29.99 -2.67 -10.61
N LEU A 29 29.18 -3.73 -10.68
CA LEU A 29 27.77 -3.72 -10.28
C LEU A 29 27.68 -3.64 -8.75
N LEU A 30 27.65 -2.42 -8.21
CA LEU A 30 27.51 -2.14 -6.78
C LEU A 30 26.10 -2.51 -6.28
N SER A 31 25.94 -3.77 -5.89
CA SER A 31 24.83 -4.25 -5.07
C SER A 31 24.92 -3.62 -3.67
N CYS A 32 24.36 -2.43 -3.50
CA CYS A 32 24.18 -1.82 -2.18
C CYS A 32 23.13 -2.61 -1.38
N LYS A 33 23.58 -3.63 -0.64
CA LYS A 33 22.79 -4.27 0.42
C LYS A 33 22.59 -3.29 1.57
N PHE A 34 21.44 -2.62 1.61
CA PHE A 34 20.94 -2.01 2.84
C PHE A 34 20.47 -3.12 3.78
N THR A 35 21.40 -3.66 4.56
CA THR A 35 21.05 -4.47 5.73
C THR A 35 20.58 -3.53 6.83
N LEU A 36 19.27 -3.45 7.05
CA LEU A 36 18.74 -2.88 8.28
C LEU A 36 19.13 -3.84 9.42
N TYR A 37 19.95 -3.38 10.36
CA TYR A 37 20.19 -4.12 11.60
C TYR A 37 19.01 -3.89 12.54
N ILE A 38 17.88 -4.54 12.24
CA ILE A 38 16.79 -4.70 13.21
C ILE A 38 17.34 -5.62 14.31
N THR A 39 17.30 -5.18 15.56
CA THR A 39 17.57 -6.10 16.67
C THR A 39 16.29 -6.86 16.99
N ASP A 40 16.37 -8.12 17.42
CA ASP A 40 15.21 -8.94 17.83
C ASP A 40 14.46 -8.40 19.08
N SER A 41 14.65 -7.12 19.42
CA SER A 41 14.20 -6.43 20.64
C SER A 41 13.58 -5.05 20.38
N ASP A 42 13.53 -4.56 19.15
CA ASP A 42 12.94 -3.26 18.82
C ASP A 42 11.41 -3.39 18.56
N MET A 43 10.60 -2.96 19.53
CA MET A 43 9.13 -2.93 19.38
C MET A 43 8.71 -1.69 18.57
N PHE A 44 8.18 -1.91 17.36
CA PHE A 44 7.75 -0.81 16.46
C PHE A 44 6.28 -0.40 16.65
N ASP A 45 5.98 0.87 16.38
CA ASP A 45 4.62 1.35 16.15
C ASP A 45 4.21 1.12 14.68
N ILE A 46 3.33 0.14 14.44
CA ILE A 46 2.96 -0.33 13.09
C ILE A 46 1.52 0.06 12.74
N CYS A 47 1.34 0.81 11.65
CA CYS A 47 0.03 1.18 11.11
C CYS A 47 -0.30 0.39 9.83
N LEU A 48 -1.28 -0.51 9.93
CA LEU A 48 -1.88 -1.23 8.81
C LEU A 48 -2.99 -0.36 8.20
N ILE A 49 -2.93 -0.06 6.90
CA ILE A 49 -3.87 0.86 6.24
C ILE A 49 -4.64 0.16 5.11
N GLN A 50 -5.97 0.19 5.20
CA GLN A 50 -6.87 -0.11 4.09
C GLN A 50 -7.27 1.21 3.41
N PRO A 51 -6.89 1.44 2.13
CA PRO A 51 -7.27 2.64 1.38
C PRO A 51 -8.78 2.76 1.15
N PRO A 52 -9.29 3.98 0.91
CA PRO A 52 -10.61 4.19 0.32
C PRO A 52 -10.64 3.63 -1.12
N ILE A 53 -11.80 3.75 -1.80
CA ILE A 53 -11.91 3.44 -3.24
C ILE A 53 -12.80 4.43 -3.96
N GLU A 54 -12.57 4.57 -5.25
CA GLU A 54 -13.39 5.31 -6.19
C GLU A 54 -13.98 4.35 -7.23
N ASP A 55 -15.29 4.09 -7.15
CA ASP A 55 -16.00 3.11 -7.99
C ASP A 55 -17.48 3.49 -8.13
N PHE A 56 -18.22 2.80 -8.99
CA PHE A 56 -19.67 2.93 -9.17
C PHE A 56 -20.51 2.25 -8.07
N TYR A 57 -19.88 1.39 -7.25
CA TYR A 57 -20.56 0.53 -6.28
C TYR A 57 -19.63 0.02 -5.16
N ARG A 58 -20.19 -0.24 -3.97
CA ARG A 58 -19.51 -0.90 -2.84
C ARG A 58 -20.39 -2.03 -2.31
N THR A 59 -19.79 -3.16 -1.97
CA THR A 59 -20.49 -4.29 -1.30
C THR A 59 -19.79 -4.62 0.01
N ALA A 60 -20.56 -4.88 1.07
CA ALA A 60 -20.03 -5.08 2.42
C ALA A 60 -19.02 -6.24 2.51
N ILE A 61 -19.30 -7.36 1.84
CA ILE A 61 -18.44 -8.56 1.86
C ILE A 61 -17.04 -8.32 1.26
N ARG A 62 -16.91 -7.41 0.28
CA ARG A 62 -15.63 -7.04 -0.33
C ARG A 62 -14.91 -5.91 0.41
N ASN A 63 -15.49 -5.40 1.50
CA ASN A 63 -14.93 -4.31 2.29
C ASN A 63 -14.09 -4.79 3.49
N ILE A 64 -14.08 -6.09 3.78
CA ILE A 64 -13.37 -6.67 4.93
C ILE A 64 -11.87 -6.83 4.58
N PRO A 65 -10.94 -6.18 5.30
CA PRO A 65 -9.51 -6.21 4.99
C PRO A 65 -8.85 -7.49 5.54
N LEU A 66 -9.28 -8.67 5.07
CA LEU A 66 -8.83 -9.97 5.60
C LEU A 66 -7.31 -10.12 5.63
N GLY A 67 -6.59 -9.67 4.60
CA GLY A 67 -5.13 -9.71 4.57
C GLY A 67 -4.46 -8.84 5.64
N LEU A 68 -5.01 -7.66 5.94
CA LEU A 68 -4.49 -6.80 7.02
C LEU A 68 -4.86 -7.35 8.41
N LEU A 69 -6.03 -7.99 8.54
CA LEU A 69 -6.42 -8.66 9.79
C LEU A 69 -5.50 -9.85 10.09
N SER A 70 -5.16 -10.64 9.07
CA SER A 70 -4.20 -11.74 9.15
C SER A 70 -2.78 -11.25 9.49
N LEU A 71 -2.28 -10.24 8.77
CA LEU A 71 -1.02 -9.55 9.08
C LEU A 71 -0.99 -9.02 10.51
N GLY A 72 -2.02 -8.30 10.94
CA GLY A 72 -2.12 -7.76 12.30
C GLY A 72 -2.11 -8.83 13.37
N ALA A 73 -2.82 -9.95 13.14
CA ALA A 73 -2.78 -11.11 14.03
C ALA A 73 -1.40 -11.76 14.12
N SER A 74 -0.56 -11.66 13.08
CA SER A 74 0.81 -12.19 13.07
C SER A 74 1.87 -11.27 13.68
N LEU A 75 1.59 -9.97 13.80
CA LEU A 75 2.55 -8.95 14.26
C LEU A 75 2.29 -8.42 15.69
N LYS A 76 1.03 -8.48 16.15
CA LYS A 76 0.56 -7.91 17.44
C LYS A 76 1.27 -8.41 18.71
N ASP A 77 1.93 -9.56 18.64
CA ASP A 77 2.58 -10.18 19.81
C ASP A 77 4.04 -9.70 19.98
N ALA A 78 4.60 -9.01 18.97
CA ALA A 78 5.95 -8.43 18.97
C ALA A 78 5.95 -6.89 18.84
N HIS A 79 4.92 -6.31 18.22
CA HIS A 79 4.85 -4.90 17.84
C HIS A 79 3.54 -4.23 18.27
N ASN A 80 3.52 -2.91 18.41
CA ASN A 80 2.28 -2.16 18.64
C ASN A 80 1.53 -1.95 17.31
N VAL A 81 0.59 -2.84 17.01
CA VAL A 81 -0.11 -2.86 15.71
C VAL A 81 -1.48 -2.22 15.79
N ARG A 82 -1.75 -1.26 14.89
CA ARG A 82 -3.08 -0.66 14.68
C ARG A 82 -3.59 -0.85 13.25
N LEU A 83 -4.88 -1.12 13.10
CA LEU A 83 -5.57 -1.14 11.81
C LEU A 83 -6.33 0.18 11.59
N LEU A 84 -6.02 0.87 10.50
CA LEU A 84 -6.67 2.08 10.03
C LEU A 84 -7.44 1.79 8.73
N ASP A 85 -8.74 1.60 8.86
CA ASP A 85 -9.67 1.36 7.75
C ASP A 85 -10.25 2.70 7.27
N LEU A 86 -9.66 3.25 6.21
CA LEU A 86 -10.04 4.52 5.60
C LEU A 86 -11.23 4.39 4.63
N ARG A 87 -11.73 3.17 4.41
CA ARG A 87 -12.89 2.86 3.54
C ARG A 87 -14.22 2.96 4.29
N ARG A 88 -14.18 3.30 5.58
CA ARG A 88 -15.33 3.58 6.44
C ARG A 88 -15.97 4.93 6.12
N GLY A 89 -17.26 5.01 6.40
CA GLY A 89 -18.07 6.22 6.19
C GLY A 89 -18.94 6.15 4.93
N GLU A 90 -19.55 7.30 4.68
CA GLU A 90 -20.50 7.53 3.59
C GLU A 90 -19.82 7.61 2.22
N SER A 91 -20.56 7.21 1.19
CA SER A 91 -20.15 7.39 -0.21
C SER A 91 -20.32 8.85 -0.63
N ARG A 92 -19.30 9.45 -1.24
CA ARG A 92 -19.36 10.80 -1.79
C ARG A 92 -19.32 10.70 -3.31
N ARG A 93 -20.37 11.19 -3.97
CA ARG A 93 -20.43 11.25 -5.45
C ARG A 93 -19.28 12.11 -5.99
N MET A 94 -18.67 11.66 -7.08
CA MET A 94 -17.65 12.38 -7.82
C MET A 94 -18.01 12.45 -9.30
N GLU A 95 -17.24 13.22 -10.08
CA GLU A 95 -17.26 13.10 -11.52
C GLU A 95 -16.55 11.82 -11.97
N ILE A 96 -16.99 11.27 -13.10
CA ILE A 96 -16.37 10.07 -13.70
C ILE A 96 -15.02 10.49 -14.30
N PRO A 97 -13.91 9.76 -14.05
CA PRO A 97 -12.62 10.02 -14.67
C PRO A 97 -12.69 10.04 -16.20
N GLU A 98 -11.83 10.82 -16.84
CA GLU A 98 -11.87 11.00 -18.31
C GLU A 98 -11.78 9.67 -19.07
N ASP A 99 -10.86 8.81 -18.65
CA ASP A 99 -10.63 7.46 -19.21
C ASP A 99 -11.86 6.55 -19.10
N LEU A 100 -12.78 6.87 -18.17
CA LEU A 100 -14.03 6.15 -17.94
C LEU A 100 -15.24 6.92 -18.49
N ARG A 101 -15.12 8.11 -19.07
CA ARG A 101 -16.25 8.95 -19.53
C ARG A 101 -17.23 8.17 -20.42
N ASP A 102 -16.70 7.28 -21.25
CA ASP A 102 -17.47 6.44 -22.17
C ASP A 102 -18.45 5.47 -21.49
N VAL A 103 -18.20 5.07 -20.23
CA VAL A 103 -19.09 4.13 -19.52
C VAL A 103 -20.40 4.79 -19.09
N LYS A 104 -20.44 6.13 -19.05
CA LYS A 104 -21.62 6.93 -18.67
C LYS A 104 -22.85 6.64 -19.54
N LYS A 105 -22.67 6.20 -20.79
CA LYS A 105 -23.77 5.82 -21.70
C LYS A 105 -24.47 4.51 -21.30
N TYR A 106 -23.84 3.67 -20.47
CA TYR A 106 -24.40 2.41 -19.99
C TYR A 106 -25.02 2.54 -18.59
N TYR A 107 -24.56 3.49 -17.77
CA TYR A 107 -25.05 3.67 -16.40
C TYR A 107 -26.19 4.66 -16.31
N ARG A 108 -27.37 4.16 -15.92
CA ARG A 108 -28.57 4.96 -15.67
C ARG A 108 -28.54 5.49 -14.24
N SER A 109 -28.00 6.70 -14.07
CA SER A 109 -27.81 7.33 -12.76
C SER A 109 -29.09 7.55 -11.94
N GLU A 110 -30.25 7.57 -12.60
CA GLU A 110 -31.58 7.75 -12.00
C GLU A 110 -32.33 6.42 -11.78
N ASP A 111 -31.73 5.29 -12.13
CA ASP A 111 -32.40 3.99 -11.99
C ASP A 111 -32.53 3.60 -10.50
N ALA A 112 -33.77 3.58 -10.03
CA ALA A 112 -34.14 3.18 -8.67
C ALA A 112 -34.48 1.68 -8.55
N SER A 113 -34.39 0.92 -9.64
CA SER A 113 -34.61 -0.53 -9.67
C SER A 113 -33.74 -1.27 -8.64
N PRO A 114 -34.23 -2.37 -8.03
CA PRO A 114 -33.39 -3.25 -7.21
C PRO A 114 -32.22 -3.89 -7.99
N PHE A 115 -32.24 -3.83 -9.33
CA PHE A 115 -31.15 -4.28 -10.20
C PHE A 115 -30.17 -3.16 -10.60
N ALA A 116 -30.38 -1.92 -10.15
CA ALA A 116 -29.49 -0.79 -10.41
C ALA A 116 -28.24 -0.85 -9.51
N LEU A 117 -27.37 -1.83 -9.78
CA LEU A 117 -26.12 -2.10 -9.03
C LEU A 117 -25.10 -0.96 -9.12
N TYR A 118 -25.19 -0.14 -10.17
CA TYR A 118 -24.24 0.92 -10.50
C TYR A 118 -25.00 2.23 -10.73
N LYS A 119 -24.69 3.29 -9.97
CA LYS A 119 -25.44 4.55 -10.01
C LYS A 119 -24.58 5.77 -10.27
N HIS A 120 -23.65 6.05 -9.37
CA HIS A 120 -22.76 7.20 -9.43
C HIS A 120 -21.35 6.75 -9.11
N PHE A 121 -20.39 7.17 -9.92
CA PHE A 121 -18.99 7.08 -9.53
C PHE A 121 -18.78 7.88 -8.24
N SER A 122 -18.24 7.21 -7.22
CA SER A 122 -18.23 7.72 -5.85
C SER A 122 -16.98 7.27 -5.13
N ARG A 123 -16.43 8.15 -4.30
CA ARG A 123 -15.42 7.80 -3.31
C ARG A 123 -16.10 7.18 -2.10
N PHE A 124 -15.76 5.94 -1.77
CA PHE A 124 -16.19 5.25 -0.56
C PHE A 124 -15.04 5.27 0.45
N GLY A 125 -15.20 6.11 1.46
CA GLY A 125 -14.19 6.30 2.50
C GLY A 125 -13.93 7.77 2.83
N LEU A 126 -12.82 7.99 3.52
CA LEU A 126 -12.36 9.31 3.92
C LEU A 126 -11.83 10.13 2.73
N ARG A 127 -11.92 11.47 2.84
CA ARG A 127 -11.30 12.40 1.89
C ARG A 127 -9.80 12.52 2.16
N SER A 128 -9.05 13.07 1.22
CA SER A 128 -7.61 13.37 1.37
C SER A 128 -7.29 14.16 2.65
N GLU A 129 -8.12 15.14 2.99
CA GLU A 129 -7.93 15.96 4.20
C GLU A 129 -8.28 15.21 5.50
N ASP A 130 -9.21 14.27 5.42
CA ASP A 130 -9.63 13.37 6.51
C ASP A 130 -8.66 12.16 6.68
N ILE A 131 -7.83 11.88 5.66
CA ILE A 131 -6.74 10.87 5.67
C ILE A 131 -5.44 11.51 6.19
N ALA A 132 -5.18 12.76 5.79
CA ALA A 132 -4.55 13.73 6.68
C ALA A 132 -5.38 13.87 7.98
N ALA A 133 -4.85 14.47 9.04
CA ALA A 133 -5.31 14.20 10.42
C ALA A 133 -5.24 12.69 10.81
N ALA A 134 -6.14 11.80 10.37
CA ALA A 134 -6.31 10.41 10.83
C ALA A 134 -5.05 9.53 10.79
N ILE A 135 -4.19 9.65 9.77
CA ILE A 135 -2.90 8.93 9.74
C ILE A 135 -2.00 9.40 10.91
N PRO A 136 -1.56 8.51 11.81
CA PRO A 136 -0.67 8.88 12.91
C PRO A 136 0.70 9.30 12.40
N ALA A 137 1.27 10.38 12.93
CA ALA A 137 2.62 10.81 12.57
C ALA A 137 3.73 10.04 13.31
N HIS A 138 3.41 9.40 14.44
CA HIS A 138 4.38 8.72 15.31
C HIS A 138 4.77 7.31 14.86
N CYS A 139 3.95 6.64 14.04
CA CYS A 139 4.26 5.26 13.64
C CYS A 139 5.54 5.17 12.81
N ASP A 140 6.35 4.14 13.10
CA ASP A 140 7.61 3.86 12.43
C ASP A 140 7.37 3.19 11.07
N ILE A 141 6.39 2.29 11.01
CA ILE A 141 6.11 1.43 9.86
C ILE A 141 4.65 1.58 9.41
N PHE A 142 4.44 1.76 8.11
CA PHE A 142 3.12 1.80 7.48
C PHE A 142 3.00 0.67 6.45
N LEU A 143 2.01 -0.21 6.61
CA LEU A 143 1.70 -1.25 5.63
C LEU A 143 0.40 -0.92 4.91
N ILE A 144 0.50 -0.54 3.64
CA ILE A 144 -0.62 -0.06 2.82
C ILE A 144 -1.10 -1.19 1.91
N SER A 145 -2.40 -1.50 1.98
CA SER A 145 -3.01 -2.58 1.18
C SER A 145 -3.50 -2.07 -0.19
N ALA A 146 -2.80 -2.43 -1.26
CA ALA A 146 -3.20 -2.19 -2.65
C ALA A 146 -3.50 -3.52 -3.35
N LEU A 147 -4.68 -4.10 -3.06
CA LEU A 147 -5.09 -5.42 -3.55
C LEU A 147 -5.40 -5.44 -5.05
N PHE A 148 -6.04 -4.40 -5.59
CA PHE A 148 -6.49 -4.35 -6.98
C PHE A 148 -5.85 -3.18 -7.72
N SER A 149 -5.53 -3.37 -9.01
CA SER A 149 -4.93 -2.34 -9.85
C SER A 149 -5.85 -1.13 -10.10
N THR A 150 -7.16 -1.32 -10.03
CA THR A 150 -8.17 -0.26 -10.19
C THR A 150 -8.15 0.80 -9.09
N TYR A 151 -7.49 0.53 -7.95
CA TYR A 151 -7.49 1.38 -6.76
C TYR A 151 -6.08 1.78 -6.31
N ILE A 152 -5.15 1.85 -7.26
CA ILE A 152 -3.74 2.17 -6.97
C ILE A 152 -3.59 3.64 -6.58
N TYR A 153 -4.31 4.56 -7.23
CA TYR A 153 -4.14 5.99 -6.98
C TYR A 153 -4.52 6.39 -5.54
N GLU A 154 -5.57 5.80 -4.99
CA GLU A 154 -5.99 5.97 -3.59
C GLU A 154 -4.98 5.36 -2.59
N ALA A 155 -4.20 4.36 -3.02
CA ALA A 155 -3.10 3.82 -2.22
C ALA A 155 -1.84 4.69 -2.33
N LEU A 156 -1.53 5.25 -3.49
CA LEU A 156 -0.41 6.18 -3.70
C LEU A 156 -0.64 7.51 -2.95
N GLU A 157 -1.87 8.04 -2.95
CA GLU A 157 -2.31 9.18 -2.14
C GLU A 157 -1.92 9.01 -0.65
N ILE A 158 -2.09 7.80 -0.11
CA ILE A 158 -1.70 7.47 1.27
C ILE A 158 -0.18 7.46 1.43
N VAL A 159 0.58 6.93 0.46
CA VAL A 159 2.06 6.96 0.48
C VAL A 159 2.56 8.41 0.56
N GLU A 160 2.00 9.30 -0.27
CA GLU A 160 2.33 10.72 -0.27
C GLU A 160 2.00 11.39 1.07
N ILE A 161 0.79 11.19 1.59
CA ILE A 161 0.36 11.75 2.89
C ILE A 161 1.24 11.24 4.04
N VAL A 162 1.60 9.95 4.06
CA VAL A 162 2.52 9.37 5.06
C VAL A 162 3.90 10.01 4.93
N ARG A 163 4.46 10.10 3.72
CA ARG A 163 5.81 10.66 3.49
C ARG A 163 5.89 12.14 3.83
N HIS A 164 4.82 12.91 3.62
CA HIS A 164 4.69 14.29 4.07
C HIS A 164 4.61 14.42 5.61
N LYS A 165 3.89 13.53 6.30
CA LYS A 165 3.76 13.55 7.77
C LYS A 165 5.01 13.05 8.50
N ASN A 166 5.62 11.98 8.01
CA ASN A 166 6.81 11.37 8.57
C ASN A 166 7.78 10.96 7.45
N SER A 167 8.74 11.85 7.17
CA SER A 167 9.74 11.61 6.13
C SER A 167 10.69 10.45 6.42
N LYS A 168 10.78 9.98 7.68
CA LYS A 168 11.64 8.88 8.12
C LYS A 168 10.93 7.52 8.16
N ALA A 169 9.59 7.49 8.08
CA ALA A 169 8.82 6.26 8.18
C ALA A 169 9.20 5.21 7.12
N ILE A 170 9.14 3.95 7.50
CA ILE A 170 9.24 2.81 6.58
C ILE A 170 7.85 2.56 6.00
N ILE A 171 7.68 2.79 4.70
CA ILE A 171 6.42 2.56 3.99
C ILE A 171 6.53 1.29 3.16
N ILE A 172 5.61 0.35 3.37
CA ILE A 172 5.55 -0.95 2.72
C ILE A 172 4.19 -1.06 2.02
N ALA A 173 4.18 -1.32 0.71
CA ALA A 173 2.96 -1.62 -0.03
C ALA A 173 2.80 -3.13 -0.24
N GLY A 174 1.57 -3.65 -0.19
CA GLY A 174 1.30 -5.08 -0.40
C GLY A 174 -0.06 -5.36 -1.03
N GLY A 175 -0.16 -6.51 -1.71
CA GLY A 175 -1.32 -6.89 -2.53
C GLY A 175 -0.99 -6.91 -4.03
N SER A 176 -1.86 -7.47 -4.84
CA SER A 176 -1.59 -7.69 -6.27
C SER A 176 -1.39 -6.39 -7.05
N GLY A 177 -2.14 -5.33 -6.72
CA GLY A 177 -1.97 -4.00 -7.29
C GLY A 177 -0.56 -3.44 -7.03
N ALA A 178 -0.08 -3.52 -5.78
CA ALA A 178 1.30 -3.13 -5.45
C ALA A 178 2.34 -3.99 -6.18
N MET A 179 2.13 -5.31 -6.25
CA MET A 179 3.06 -6.24 -6.89
C MET A 179 3.20 -6.02 -8.40
N PHE A 180 2.10 -5.73 -9.11
CA PHE A 180 2.12 -5.51 -10.56
C PHE A 180 2.59 -4.12 -10.98
N HIS A 181 2.55 -3.14 -10.07
CA HIS A 181 2.91 -1.74 -10.33
C HIS A 181 3.92 -1.20 -9.31
N ALA A 182 4.88 -2.04 -8.93
CA ALA A 182 5.84 -1.75 -7.86
C ALA A 182 6.64 -0.46 -8.13
N GLU A 183 6.92 -0.16 -9.40
CA GLU A 183 7.56 1.08 -9.85
C GLU A 183 6.81 2.34 -9.42
N LEU A 184 5.47 2.35 -9.46
CA LEU A 184 4.67 3.50 -9.03
C LEU A 184 4.78 3.71 -7.52
N PHE A 185 4.73 2.63 -6.74
CA PHE A 185 4.88 2.69 -5.28
C PHE A 185 6.28 3.16 -4.87
N PHE A 186 7.34 2.70 -5.54
CA PHE A 186 8.70 3.20 -5.28
C PHE A 186 8.85 4.68 -5.65
N LEU A 187 8.27 5.14 -6.77
CA LEU A 187 8.28 6.54 -7.19
C LEU A 187 7.52 7.45 -6.21
N ALA A 188 6.38 7.00 -5.67
CA ALA A 188 5.65 7.72 -4.62
C ALA A 188 6.38 7.74 -3.26
N GLY A 189 7.42 6.91 -3.09
CA GLY A 189 8.27 6.89 -1.90
C GLY A 189 8.02 5.73 -0.94
N CYS A 190 7.47 4.60 -1.39
CA CYS A 190 7.56 3.34 -0.64
C CYS A 190 9.02 2.88 -0.50
N ASN A 191 9.36 2.34 0.67
CA ASN A 191 10.65 1.70 0.91
C ASN A 191 10.66 0.27 0.37
N PHE A 192 9.52 -0.44 0.48
CA PHE A 192 9.39 -1.84 0.06
C PHE A 192 8.03 -2.12 -0.59
N VAL A 193 8.00 -3.13 -1.46
CA VAL A 193 6.79 -3.71 -2.04
C VAL A 193 6.83 -5.22 -1.78
N ILE A 194 5.79 -5.76 -1.15
CA ILE A 194 5.66 -7.18 -0.84
C ILE A 194 5.29 -7.95 -2.10
N ARG A 195 6.01 -9.06 -2.36
CA ARG A 195 5.68 -10.05 -3.40
C ARG A 195 5.30 -11.35 -2.72
N GLY A 196 4.10 -11.86 -2.98
CA GLY A 196 3.55 -13.05 -2.31
C GLY A 196 2.88 -12.73 -0.97
N GLU A 197 2.95 -13.67 -0.03
CA GLU A 197 2.29 -13.60 1.28
C GLU A 197 2.93 -12.57 2.21
N GLY A 198 2.11 -11.67 2.76
CA GLY A 198 2.58 -10.62 3.66
C GLY A 198 3.05 -11.18 5.01
N GLU A 199 2.37 -12.19 5.52
CA GLU A 199 2.65 -12.85 6.79
C GLU A 199 4.03 -13.52 6.81
N ALA A 200 4.52 -13.98 5.65
CA ALA A 200 5.88 -14.52 5.49
C ALA A 200 6.95 -13.43 5.30
N ALA A 201 6.57 -12.27 4.74
CA ALA A 201 7.46 -11.13 4.55
C ALA A 201 7.67 -10.34 5.85
N CYS A 202 6.57 -10.06 6.57
CA CYS A 202 6.53 -9.17 7.73
C CYS A 202 6.96 -9.82 9.05
N LYS A 203 7.06 -11.15 9.12
CA LYS A 203 7.67 -11.89 10.26
C LYS A 203 9.16 -11.59 10.50
N ARG A 204 9.77 -10.73 9.69
CA ARG A 204 11.18 -10.27 9.80
C ARG A 204 11.27 -8.77 10.10
N LEU A 205 10.15 -8.15 10.46
CA LEU A 205 10.09 -6.82 11.09
C LEU A 205 10.23 -7.01 12.60
#